data_AF-A0AAV7S0X8-F1
#
_entry.id   AF-A0AAV7S0X8-F1
#
_cell.length_a   1.000
_cell.length_b   1.000
_cell.length_c   1.000
_cell.angle_alpha   90.00
_cell.angle_beta   90.00
_cell.angle_gamma   90.00
#
_symmetry.space_group_name_H-M   'P 1'
#
loop_
_entity.id
_entity.type
_entity.pdbx_description
1 polymer ?
#
loop_
_entity_poly.entity_id
_entity_poly.type
_entity_poly.pdbx_seq_one_letter_code
_entity_poly.pdbx_strand_id
1 'polypeptide(L)'
;MWRLRPELLGDLEYKVDMWMALDGYFRTNWSTTRTRGTEWEALNVVIRGESIGKSYGIRKKLERELTQQEEALTTLQSQETSGDISEADCRMMLAIIGDIWNRLDSYVRQDHRQRLYREGDHSGCILAWLLKRERPVPVIQSLQGQSGRGFWVRCV
;
A
#
# COMPACT_ATOMS: atom_id res chain seq x y z
N MET A 1 -5.25 0.09 6.41
CA MET A 1 -6.70 0.01 6.18
C MET A 1 -6.81 -0.31 4.71
N TRP A 2 -7.46 -1.40 4.33
CA TRP A 2 -7.49 -1.86 2.94
C TRP A 2 -8.07 -0.77 2.01
N ARG A 3 -7.56 -0.68 0.78
CA ARG A 3 -8.14 0.15 -0.29
C ARG A 3 -8.26 -0.68 -1.55
N LEU A 4 -9.39 -0.52 -2.23
CA LEU A 4 -9.60 -1.09 -3.55
C LEU A 4 -8.63 -0.45 -4.55
N ARG A 5 -7.94 -1.29 -5.32
CA ARG A 5 -7.05 -0.87 -6.40
C ARG A 5 -7.87 -0.60 -7.66
N PRO A 6 -7.85 0.62 -8.22
CA PRO A 6 -8.58 0.92 -9.44
C PRO A 6 -8.17 0.03 -10.62
N GLU A 7 -6.91 -0.43 -10.63
CA GLU A 7 -6.37 -1.28 -11.69
C GLU A 7 -7.10 -2.64 -11.74
N LEU A 8 -7.53 -3.16 -10.59
CA LEU A 8 -8.31 -4.40 -10.51
C LEU A 8 -9.70 -4.22 -11.12
N LEU A 9 -10.26 -3.01 -11.09
CA LEU A 9 -11.54 -2.72 -11.76
C LEU A 9 -11.42 -2.71 -13.28
N GLY A 10 -10.21 -2.74 -13.85
CA GLY A 10 -10.00 -2.98 -15.27
C GLY A 10 -10.06 -4.46 -15.65
N ASP A 11 -9.80 -5.36 -14.70
CA ASP A 11 -9.68 -6.80 -14.93
C ASP A 11 -11.07 -7.47 -14.97
N LEU A 12 -11.41 -8.07 -16.12
CA LEU A 12 -12.68 -8.76 -16.32
C LEU A 12 -12.75 -10.05 -15.50
N GLU A 13 -11.64 -10.78 -15.37
CA GLU A 13 -11.59 -12.02 -14.59
C GLU A 13 -11.88 -11.70 -13.13
N TYR A 14 -11.22 -10.68 -12.58
CA TYR A 14 -11.49 -10.22 -11.22
C TYR A 14 -12.95 -9.80 -10.98
N LYS A 15 -13.59 -9.12 -11.95
CA LYS A 15 -15.01 -8.76 -11.83
C LYS A 15 -15.91 -9.99 -11.78
N VAL A 16 -15.61 -10.99 -12.61
CA VAL A 16 -16.35 -12.25 -12.63
C VAL A 16 -16.16 -13.00 -11.31
N ASP A 17 -14.92 -13.14 -10.83
CA ASP A 17 -14.60 -13.76 -9.55
C ASP A 17 -15.34 -13.07 -8.39
N MET A 18 -15.29 -11.73 -8.36
CA MET A 18 -15.95 -10.92 -7.35
C MET A 18 -17.48 -11.07 -7.39
N TRP A 19 -18.06 -11.13 -8.58
CA TRP A 19 -19.50 -11.38 -8.74
C TRP A 19 -19.88 -12.78 -8.24
N MET A 20 -19.10 -13.81 -8.58
CA MET A 20 -19.32 -15.18 -8.10
C MET A 20 -19.20 -15.27 -6.57
N ALA A 21 -18.21 -14.60 -5.98
CA ALA A 21 -18.03 -14.55 -4.52
C ALA A 21 -19.22 -13.87 -3.82
N LEU A 22 -19.72 -12.77 -4.38
CA LEU A 22 -20.90 -12.08 -3.88
C LEU A 22 -22.17 -12.94 -4.00
N ASP A 23 -22.43 -13.52 -5.17
CA ASP A 23 -23.58 -14.40 -5.39
C ASP A 23 -23.53 -15.62 -4.46
N GLY A 24 -22.37 -16.27 -4.35
CA GLY A 24 -22.15 -17.40 -3.43
C GLY A 24 -22.39 -17.02 -1.96
N TYR A 25 -21.92 -15.84 -1.54
CA TYR A 25 -22.16 -15.34 -0.19
C TYR A 25 -23.66 -15.13 0.06
N PHE A 26 -24.37 -14.45 -0.84
CA PHE A 26 -25.78 -14.14 -0.65
C PHE A 26 -26.66 -15.37 -0.72
N ARG A 27 -26.39 -16.33 -1.61
CA ARG A 27 -27.10 -17.61 -1.66
C ARG A 27 -26.97 -18.40 -0.36
N THR A 28 -25.76 -18.42 0.20
CA THR A 28 -25.48 -19.21 1.42
C THR A 28 -26.02 -18.54 2.69
N ASN A 29 -25.99 -17.21 2.74
CA ASN A 29 -26.30 -16.44 3.95
C ASN A 29 -27.66 -15.74 3.89
N TRP A 30 -28.54 -16.10 2.95
CA TRP A 30 -29.85 -15.46 2.81
C TRP A 30 -30.70 -15.69 4.06
N SER A 31 -31.13 -14.61 4.72
CA SER A 31 -32.06 -14.66 5.83
C SER A 31 -33.15 -13.60 5.69
N THR A 32 -34.36 -13.95 6.12
CA THR A 32 -35.56 -13.09 6.07
C THR A 32 -35.49 -11.92 7.06
N THR A 33 -34.55 -11.94 8.00
CA THR A 33 -34.42 -10.95 9.10
C THR A 33 -33.34 -9.89 8.84
N ARG A 34 -32.85 -9.78 7.60
CA ARG A 34 -31.79 -8.81 7.24
C ARG A 34 -32.30 -7.37 7.27
N THR A 35 -31.46 -6.48 7.80
CA THR A 35 -31.63 -5.04 7.65
C THR A 35 -30.71 -4.57 6.53
N ARG A 36 -31.09 -3.50 5.82
CA ARG A 36 -30.25 -2.92 4.76
C ARG A 36 -28.83 -2.58 5.23
N GLY A 37 -28.68 -2.24 6.50
CA GLY A 37 -27.36 -1.96 7.11
C GLY A 37 -26.47 -3.21 7.18
N THR A 38 -27.00 -4.33 7.66
CA THR A 38 -26.23 -5.57 7.76
C THR A 38 -25.90 -6.17 6.40
N GLU A 39 -26.79 -6.01 5.40
CA GLU A 39 -26.51 -6.35 4.00
C GLU A 39 -25.36 -5.54 3.42
N TRP A 40 -25.36 -4.23 3.64
CA TRP A 40 -24.31 -3.32 3.18
C TRP A 40 -22.95 -3.66 3.81
N GLU A 41 -22.91 -3.94 5.11
CA GLU A 41 -21.68 -4.32 5.79
C GLU A 41 -21.14 -5.66 5.28
N ALA A 42 -22.02 -6.65 5.11
CA ALA A 42 -21.64 -7.95 4.58
C ALA A 42 -21.07 -7.84 3.16
N LEU A 43 -21.72 -7.08 2.28
CA LEU A 43 -21.23 -6.77 0.93
C LEU A 43 -19.81 -6.17 0.99
N ASN A 44 -19.62 -5.18 1.85
CA ASN A 44 -18.33 -4.52 2.03
C ASN A 44 -17.25 -5.51 2.48
N VAL A 45 -17.56 -6.42 3.39
CA VAL A 45 -16.61 -7.44 3.89
C VAL A 45 -16.22 -8.43 2.80
N VAL A 46 -17.16 -8.86 1.95
CA VAL A 46 -16.85 -9.76 0.83
C VAL A 46 -15.96 -9.06 -0.19
N ILE A 47 -16.34 -7.86 -0.63
CA ILE A 47 -15.54 -7.05 -1.58
C ILE A 47 -14.14 -6.82 -1.02
N ARG A 48 -14.04 -6.51 0.27
CA ARG A 48 -12.77 -6.38 1.01
C ARG A 48 -11.90 -7.61 0.90
N GLY A 49 -12.45 -8.76 1.29
CA GLY A 49 -11.74 -10.03 1.32
C GLY A 49 -11.16 -10.38 -0.05
N GLU A 50 -11.99 -10.31 -1.08
CA GLU A 50 -11.59 -10.61 -2.46
C GLU A 50 -10.54 -9.63 -3.00
N SER A 51 -10.70 -8.33 -2.72
CA SER A 51 -9.72 -7.31 -3.11
C SER A 51 -8.35 -7.55 -2.50
N ILE A 52 -8.33 -7.90 -1.20
CA ILE A 52 -7.09 -8.20 -0.47
C ILE A 52 -6.48 -9.49 -1.01
N GLY A 53 -7.30 -10.53 -1.21
CA GLY A 53 -6.87 -11.82 -1.73
C GLY A 53 -6.21 -11.70 -3.11
N LYS A 54 -6.87 -11.05 -4.07
CA LYS A 54 -6.33 -10.84 -5.42
C LYS A 54 -5.06 -9.99 -5.38
N SER A 55 -5.04 -8.89 -4.61
CA SER A 55 -3.85 -8.04 -4.47
C SER A 55 -2.66 -8.80 -3.88
N TYR A 56 -2.89 -9.62 -2.86
CA TYR A 56 -1.86 -10.45 -2.25
C TYR A 56 -1.37 -11.52 -3.22
N GLY A 57 -2.28 -12.16 -3.97
CA GLY A 57 -1.94 -13.15 -5.00
C GLY A 57 -1.04 -12.57 -6.09
N ILE A 58 -1.37 -11.38 -6.61
CA ILE A 58 -0.55 -10.69 -7.62
C ILE A 58 0.82 -10.33 -7.03
N ARG A 59 0.87 -9.77 -5.82
CA ARG A 59 2.15 -9.46 -5.17
C ARG A 59 3.02 -10.72 -5.06
N LYS A 60 2.46 -11.83 -4.55
CA LYS A 60 3.19 -13.10 -4.42
C LYS A 60 3.64 -13.67 -5.76
N LYS A 61 2.87 -13.47 -6.82
CA LYS A 61 3.27 -13.86 -8.19
C LYS A 61 4.48 -13.03 -8.65
N LEU A 62 4.44 -11.72 -8.48
CA LEU A 62 5.55 -10.83 -8.81
C LEU A 62 6.80 -11.12 -7.97
N GLU A 63 6.66 -11.43 -6.67
CA GLU A 63 7.78 -11.85 -5.82
C GLU A 63 8.46 -13.12 -6.37
N ARG A 64 7.69 -14.10 -6.84
CA ARG A 64 8.24 -15.32 -7.46
C ARG A 64 8.91 -15.05 -8.80
N GLU A 65 8.26 -14.26 -9.66
CA GLU A 65 8.83 -13.85 -10.95
C GLU A 65 10.16 -13.13 -10.73
N LEU A 66 10.23 -12.24 -9.73
CA LEU A 66 11.46 -11.56 -9.37
C LEU A 66 12.57 -12.52 -8.96
N THR A 67 12.29 -13.43 -8.01
CA THR A 67 13.31 -14.40 -7.56
C THR A 67 13.80 -15.29 -8.70
N GLN A 68 12.92 -15.70 -9.62
CA GLN A 68 13.31 -16.48 -10.79
C GLN A 68 14.21 -15.71 -11.74
N GLN A 69 13.93 -14.42 -11.97
CA GLN A 69 14.74 -13.58 -12.84
C GLN A 69 16.09 -13.21 -12.18
N GLU A 70 16.14 -13.04 -10.87
CA GLU A 70 17.38 -12.83 -10.12
C GLU A 70 18.27 -14.08 -10.15
N GLU A 71 17.69 -15.28 -10.01
CA GLU A 71 18.41 -16.56 -10.20
C GLU A 71 18.93 -16.71 -11.64
N ALA A 72 18.10 -16.35 -12.64
CA ALA A 72 18.50 -16.37 -14.05
C ALA A 72 19.64 -15.39 -14.35
N LEU A 73 19.60 -14.19 -13.78
CA LEU A 73 20.68 -13.22 -13.90
C LEU A 73 21.97 -13.72 -13.23
N THR A 74 21.87 -14.34 -12.06
CA THR A 74 23.03 -14.90 -11.34
C THR A 74 23.70 -16.03 -12.13
N THR A 75 22.91 -16.89 -12.77
CA THR A 75 23.41 -17.96 -13.64
C THR A 75 24.04 -17.41 -14.92
N LEU A 76 23.43 -16.42 -15.56
CA LEU A 76 24.01 -15.75 -16.73
C LEU A 76 25.29 -14.99 -16.40
N GLN A 77 25.36 -14.27 -15.27
CA GLN A 77 26.60 -13.63 -14.81
C GLN A 77 27.73 -14.65 -14.58
N SER A 78 27.39 -15.83 -14.07
CA SER A 78 28.38 -16.91 -13.92
C SER A 78 28.89 -17.46 -15.26
N GLN A 79 28.03 -17.44 -16.29
CA GLN A 79 28.36 -17.85 -17.67
C GLN A 79 29.03 -16.72 -18.50
N GLU A 80 28.83 -15.46 -18.13
CA GLU A 80 29.52 -14.30 -18.72
C GLU A 80 31.03 -14.38 -18.42
N THR A 81 31.40 -14.88 -17.24
CA THR A 81 32.80 -15.22 -16.89
C THR A 81 33.43 -16.27 -17.81
N SER A 82 32.64 -17.08 -18.53
CA SER A 82 33.12 -18.04 -19.53
C SER A 82 33.18 -17.51 -20.97
N GLY A 83 32.78 -16.25 -21.20
CA GLY A 83 32.96 -15.54 -22.49
C GLY A 83 31.85 -15.73 -23.53
N ASP A 84 30.70 -16.29 -23.15
CA ASP A 84 29.67 -16.77 -24.09
C ASP A 84 28.40 -15.88 -24.15
N ILE A 85 28.38 -14.72 -23.47
CA ILE A 85 27.17 -13.88 -23.34
C ILE A 85 27.46 -12.43 -23.73
N SER A 86 26.53 -11.80 -24.45
CA SER A 86 26.57 -10.39 -24.82
C SER A 86 26.11 -9.50 -23.66
N GLU A 87 26.86 -8.41 -23.39
CA GLU A 87 26.48 -7.37 -22.42
C GLU A 87 25.05 -6.84 -22.65
N ALA A 88 24.54 -6.92 -23.88
CA ALA A 88 23.17 -6.56 -24.23
C ALA A 88 22.11 -7.44 -23.54
N ASP A 89 22.37 -8.73 -23.37
CA ASP A 89 21.45 -9.68 -22.76
C ASP A 89 21.35 -9.44 -21.24
N CYS A 90 22.49 -9.14 -20.59
CA CYS A 90 22.54 -8.72 -19.18
C CYS A 90 21.76 -7.40 -18.96
N ARG A 91 21.91 -6.41 -19.85
CA ARG A 91 21.15 -5.15 -19.76
C ARG A 91 19.64 -5.36 -19.96
N MET A 92 19.24 -6.24 -20.88
CA MET A 92 17.83 -6.57 -21.10
C MET A 92 17.21 -7.23 -19.88
N MET A 93 17.91 -8.16 -19.22
CA MET A 93 17.43 -8.77 -17.98
C MET A 93 17.33 -7.78 -16.82
N LEU A 94 18.30 -6.88 -16.66
CA LEU A 94 18.21 -5.82 -15.65
C LEU A 94 17.00 -4.91 -15.88
N ALA A 95 16.62 -4.65 -17.13
CA ALA A 95 15.41 -3.88 -17.44
C ALA A 95 14.13 -4.63 -17.05
N ILE A 96 14.07 -5.95 -17.28
CA ILE A 96 12.95 -6.81 -16.87
C ILE A 96 12.83 -6.84 -15.33
N ILE A 97 13.95 -7.05 -14.64
CA ILE A 97 14.00 -7.03 -13.17
C ILE A 97 13.57 -5.66 -12.64
N GLY A 98 14.02 -4.57 -13.26
CA GLY A 98 13.61 -3.21 -12.92
C GLY A 98 12.11 -2.97 -13.08
N ASP A 99 11.48 -3.48 -14.15
CA ASP A 99 10.03 -3.40 -14.34
C ASP A 99 9.27 -4.18 -13.26
N ILE A 100 9.69 -5.41 -12.97
CA ILE A 100 9.08 -6.24 -11.92
C ILE A 100 9.20 -5.54 -10.57
N TRP A 101 10.37 -4.97 -10.25
CA TRP A 101 10.60 -4.18 -9.04
C TRP A 101 9.68 -2.96 -8.95
N ASN A 102 9.54 -2.19 -10.03
CA ASN A 102 8.65 -1.02 -10.06
C ASN A 102 7.20 -1.42 -9.82
N ARG A 103 6.77 -2.53 -10.43
CA ARG A 103 5.44 -3.10 -10.21
C ARG A 103 5.30 -3.52 -8.75
N LEU A 104 6.25 -4.24 -8.18
CA LEU A 104 6.23 -4.67 -6.77
C LEU A 104 6.21 -3.48 -5.79
N ASP A 105 7.02 -2.47 -6.05
CA ASP A 105 7.11 -1.23 -5.27
C ASP A 105 5.77 -0.49 -5.28
N SER A 106 5.03 -0.49 -6.39
CA SER A 106 3.66 0.03 -6.42
C SER A 106 2.73 -0.72 -5.44
N TYR A 107 2.95 -2.03 -5.23
CA TYR A 107 2.19 -2.81 -4.25
C TYR A 107 2.56 -2.45 -2.81
N VAL A 108 3.85 -2.22 -2.54
CA VAL A 108 4.39 -1.93 -1.20
C VAL A 108 4.16 -0.47 -0.78
N ARG A 109 4.34 0.50 -1.68
CA ARG A 109 4.10 1.93 -1.41
C ARG A 109 2.67 2.23 -1.04
N GLN A 110 1.72 1.52 -1.65
CA GLN A 110 0.32 1.65 -1.25
C GLN A 110 0.09 1.15 0.19
N ASP A 111 0.74 0.06 0.61
CA ASP A 111 0.67 -0.44 1.99
C ASP A 111 1.32 0.54 2.98
N HIS A 112 2.48 1.11 2.63
CA HIS A 112 3.15 2.14 3.44
C HIS A 112 2.32 3.43 3.56
N ARG A 113 1.77 3.95 2.45
CA ARG A 113 0.85 5.08 2.50
C ARG A 113 -0.36 4.77 3.39
N GLN A 114 -0.90 3.55 3.33
CA GLN A 114 -2.01 3.13 4.17
C GLN A 114 -1.66 3.04 5.66
N ARG A 115 -0.42 2.67 6.02
CA ARG A 115 0.09 2.72 7.40
C ARG A 115 0.21 4.17 7.89
N LEU A 116 0.81 5.03 7.08
CA LEU A 116 0.96 6.46 7.38
C LEU A 116 -0.39 7.17 7.59
N TYR A 117 -1.42 6.84 6.80
CA TYR A 117 -2.77 7.36 7.00
C TYR A 117 -3.53 6.73 8.18
N ARG A 118 -3.15 5.52 8.63
CA ARG A 118 -3.76 4.85 9.80
C ARG A 118 -3.28 5.49 11.11
N GLU A 119 -2.04 5.91 11.16
CA GLU A 119 -1.43 6.59 12.30
C GLU A 119 -1.79 8.09 12.30
N GLY A 120 -3.02 8.45 11.93
CA GLY A 120 -3.49 9.78 11.50
C GLY A 120 -3.09 11.03 12.30
N ASP A 121 -2.45 10.89 13.47
CA ASP A 121 -1.70 11.97 14.12
C ASP A 121 -0.43 12.36 13.33
N HIS A 122 0.19 11.43 12.62
CA HIS A 122 1.50 11.67 12.04
C HIS A 122 1.47 12.58 10.81
N SER A 123 0.41 12.60 10.00
CA SER A 123 0.30 13.58 8.89
C SER A 123 0.11 15.02 9.40
N GLY A 124 -0.63 15.19 10.51
CA GLY A 124 -0.72 16.46 11.22
C GLY A 124 0.61 16.85 11.86
N CYS A 125 1.31 15.90 12.48
CA CYS A 125 2.64 16.10 13.05
C CYS A 125 3.73 16.31 12.00
N ILE A 126 3.67 15.69 10.82
CA ILE A 126 4.61 15.89 9.71
C ILE A 126 4.37 17.26 9.09
N LEU A 127 3.12 17.65 8.87
CA LEU A 127 2.79 19.01 8.43
C LEU A 127 3.19 20.06 9.48
N ALA A 128 2.91 19.82 10.76
CA ALA A 128 3.33 20.69 11.85
C ALA A 128 4.87 20.73 11.99
N TRP A 129 5.56 19.62 11.77
CA TRP A 129 7.02 19.53 11.78
C TRP A 129 7.64 20.29 10.60
N LEU A 130 7.07 20.16 9.39
CA LEU A 130 7.48 20.92 8.20
C LEU A 130 7.23 22.42 8.40
N LEU A 131 6.04 22.81 8.87
CA LEU A 131 5.71 24.21 9.19
C LEU A 131 6.59 24.78 10.32
N LYS A 132 7.02 23.96 11.28
CA LYS A 132 7.95 24.35 12.35
C LYS A 132 9.39 24.47 11.84
N ARG A 133 9.77 23.76 10.78
CA ARG A 133 11.07 23.88 10.11
C ARG A 133 11.17 25.11 9.21
N GLU A 134 10.06 25.49 8.58
CA GLU A 134 9.98 26.66 7.69
C GLU A 134 9.82 27.99 8.44
N ARG A 135 9.44 27.96 9.71
CA ARG A 135 9.41 29.16 10.56
C ARG A 135 10.72 29.30 11.34
N PRO A 136 11.43 30.45 11.28
CA PRO A 136 12.46 30.74 12.27
C PRO A 136 11.81 30.75 13.65
N VAL A 137 12.47 30.14 14.65
CA VAL A 137 12.00 30.06 16.03
C VAL A 137 11.50 31.44 16.47
N PRO A 138 10.19 31.64 16.70
CA PRO A 138 9.76 32.84 17.38
C PRO A 138 10.23 32.66 18.82
N VAL A 139 11.25 33.43 19.21
CA VAL A 139 11.50 33.72 20.62
C VAL A 139 10.18 34.26 21.15
N ILE A 140 9.46 33.46 21.94
CA ILE A 140 8.30 33.94 22.67
C ILE A 140 8.88 34.92 23.68
N GLN A 141 8.86 36.21 23.34
CA GLN A 141 9.01 37.25 24.34
C GLN A 141 7.91 36.98 25.36
N SER A 142 8.32 36.70 26.60
CA SER A 142 7.40 36.58 27.71
C SER A 142 6.51 37.81 27.72
N LEU A 143 5.21 37.61 27.46
CA LEU A 143 4.23 38.64 27.73
C LEU A 143 4.24 38.81 29.25
N GLN A 144 4.97 39.81 29.74
CA GLN A 144 4.79 40.34 31.08
C GLN A 144 3.39 40.96 31.13
N GLY A 145 2.39 40.12 31.39
CA GLY A 145 1.09 40.58 31.84
C GLY A 145 1.25 41.11 33.26
N GLN A 146 0.79 42.34 33.51
CA GLN A 146 0.72 42.99 34.83
C GLN A 146 -0.23 42.32 35.84
N SER A 147 -0.43 41.01 35.77
CA SER A 147 -1.19 40.25 36.76
C SER A 147 -0.57 38.87 36.91
N GLY A 148 0.20 38.69 37.98
CA GLY A 148 1.09 37.56 38.22
C GLY A 148 0.40 36.22 38.48
N ARG A 149 -0.18 35.59 37.46
CA ARG A 149 -0.46 34.14 37.44
C ARG A 149 -0.23 33.59 36.04
N GLY A 150 0.99 33.10 35.79
CA GLY A 150 1.28 32.28 34.62
C GLY A 150 0.74 30.86 34.82
N PHE A 151 -0.19 30.43 33.97
CA PHE A 151 -0.59 29.03 33.85
C PHE A 151 0.24 28.38 32.74
N TRP A 152 0.96 27.32 33.09
CA TRP A 152 1.64 26.44 32.15
C TRP A 152 0.71 25.27 31.83
N VAL A 153 0.26 25.16 30.58
CA VAL A 153 -0.41 23.94 30.10
C VAL A 153 0.66 23.03 29.50
N ARG A 154 0.98 21.96 30.22
CA ARG A 154 1.84 20.87 29.74
C ARG A 154 0.94 19.90 28.98
N CYS A 155 1.10 19.80 27.66
CA CYS A 155 0.44 18.76 26.89
C CYS A 155 1.09 17.41 27.27
N VAL A 156 0.28 16.48 27.78
CA VAL A 156 0.62 15.05 27.92
C VAL A 156 0.28 14.37 26.61
#